data_AF-A0A5K0VQ07-F1
#
_entry.id   AF-A0A5K0VQ07-F1
#
_cell.length_a   1.000
_cell.length_b   1.000
_cell.length_c   1.000
_cell.angle_alpha   90.00
_cell.angle_beta   90.00
_cell.angle_gamma   90.00
#
_symmetry.space_group_name_H-M   'P 1'
#
loop_
_entity.id
_entity.type
_entity.pdbx_description
1 polymer ?
#
loop_
_entity_poly.entity_id
_entity_poly.type
_entity_poly.pdbx_seq_one_letter_code
_entity_poly.pdbx_strand_id
1 'polypeptide(L)' 'VYPQSWTAVYMPLDNVGMWNIRSENWARQYLGQQFYLRVYTPAPSYRDEYPIPRNALLCGRAAGRRTRPL' A
#
# COMPACT_ATOMS: atom_id res chain seq x y z
N VAL A 1 -6.37 8.95 -17.34
CA VAL A 1 -7.60 9.78 -17.41
C VAL A 1 -7.40 10.82 -18.50
N TYR A 2 -8.37 10.98 -19.41
CA TYR A 2 -8.26 11.99 -20.47
C TYR A 2 -8.19 13.42 -19.89
N PRO A 3 -7.56 14.37 -20.60
CA PRO A 3 -7.51 15.77 -20.16
C PRO A 3 -8.91 16.31 -19.86
N GLN A 4 -9.03 17.07 -18.77
CA GLN A 4 -10.28 17.71 -18.32
C GLN A 4 -11.48 16.75 -18.18
N SER A 5 -11.21 15.46 -17.93
CA SER A 5 -12.22 14.41 -17.83
C SER A 5 -12.06 13.61 -16.54
N TRP A 6 -13.00 12.70 -16.28
CA TRP A 6 -12.94 11.75 -15.16
C TRP A 6 -13.09 10.31 -15.67
N THR A 7 -12.72 9.35 -14.81
CA THR A 7 -12.93 7.92 -15.04
C THR A 7 -13.38 7.31 -13.73
N ALA A 8 -14.49 6.57 -13.74
CA ALA A 8 -14.94 5.81 -12.58
C ALA A 8 -14.41 4.37 -12.67
N VAL A 9 -13.99 3.84 -11.53
CA VAL A 9 -13.50 2.47 -11.39
C VAL A 9 -14.26 1.83 -10.23
N TYR A 10 -14.78 0.63 -10.45
CA TYR A 10 -15.38 -0.21 -9.42
C TYR A 10 -14.51 -1.44 -9.22
N MET A 11 -14.09 -1.67 -7.98
CA MET A 11 -13.24 -2.80 -7.61
C MET A 11 -13.60 -3.31 -6.21
N PRO A 12 -13.60 -4.63 -5.97
CA PRO A 12 -13.68 -5.18 -4.63
C PRO A 12 -12.39 -4.87 -3.84
N LEU A 13 -12.52 -4.67 -2.53
CA LEU A 13 -11.41 -4.48 -1.59
C LEU A 13 -11.30 -5.71 -0.68
N ASP A 14 -11.06 -6.87 -1.27
CA ASP A 14 -10.95 -8.17 -0.59
C ASP A 14 -9.51 -8.55 -0.21
N ASN A 15 -8.53 -7.74 -0.63
CA ASN A 15 -7.12 -7.95 -0.33
C ASN A 15 -6.61 -6.93 0.71
N VAL A 16 -6.42 -7.41 1.93
CA VAL A 16 -6.01 -6.60 3.08
C VAL A 16 -4.56 -6.17 2.96
N GLY A 17 -4.28 -4.91 3.29
CA GLY A 17 -2.92 -4.39 3.32
C GLY A 17 -2.82 -2.93 2.92
N MET A 18 -1.62 -2.52 2.54
CA MET A 18 -1.31 -1.18 2.07
C MET A 18 -1.06 -1.18 0.56
N TRP A 19 -1.82 -0.38 -0.17
CA TRP A 19 -1.79 -0.29 -1.63
C TRP A 19 -1.33 1.10 -2.07
N ASN A 20 -0.32 1.17 -2.94
CA ASN A 20 0.09 2.42 -3.57
C ASN A 20 -0.71 2.61 -4.86
N ILE A 21 -1.47 3.71 -4.94
CA ILE A 21 -2.17 4.12 -6.15
C ILE A 21 -1.46 5.37 -6.67
N ARG A 22 -0.94 5.29 -7.89
CA ARG A 22 -0.08 6.31 -8.47
C ARG A 22 -0.31 6.49 -9.97
N SER A 23 0.19 7.61 -10.48
CA SER A 23 0.40 7.79 -11.91
C SER A 23 1.56 6.92 -12.39
N GLU A 24 1.38 6.18 -13.48
CA GLU A 24 2.49 5.44 -14.13
C GLU A 24 3.34 6.36 -15.03
N ASN A 25 2.96 7.64 -15.16
CA ASN A 25 3.85 8.64 -15.73
C ASN A 25 4.93 9.03 -14.71
N TRP A 26 6.18 8.73 -15.04
CA TRP A 26 7.34 8.92 -14.16
C TRP A 26 7.49 10.33 -13.61
N ALA A 27 7.32 11.35 -14.45
CA ALA A 27 7.44 12.74 -13.99
C ALA A 27 6.39 13.08 -12.94
N ARG A 28 5.15 12.60 -13.13
CA ARG A 28 4.06 12.81 -12.17
C ARG A 28 4.24 12.00 -10.91
N GLN A 29 4.73 10.77 -11.02
CA GLN A 29 5.08 9.94 -9.86
C GLN A 29 6.17 10.59 -9.01
N TYR A 30 7.25 11.08 -9.65
CA TYR A 30 8.36 11.76 -8.97
C TYR A 30 7.89 13.04 -8.25
N LEU A 31 6.99 13.79 -8.88
CA LEU A 31 6.35 14.97 -8.28
C LEU A 31 5.28 14.63 -7.23
N GLY A 32 5.05 13.34 -6.94
CA GLY A 32 4.19 12.92 -5.84
C GLY A 32 2.71 12.72 -6.19
N GLN A 33 2.35 12.57 -7.46
CA GLN A 33 0.98 12.19 -7.85
C GLN A 33 0.70 10.71 -7.51
N GLN A 34 0.52 10.45 -6.22
CA GLN A 34 0.26 9.15 -5.63
C GLN A 34 -0.41 9.28 -4.26
N PHE A 35 -1.10 8.24 -3.82
CA PHE A 35 -1.56 8.10 -2.44
C PHE A 35 -1.53 6.62 -2.02
N TYR A 36 -1.59 6.39 -0.71
CA TYR A 36 -1.66 5.03 -0.17
C TYR A 36 -3.06 4.76 0.37
N LEU A 37 -3.63 3.62 -0.01
CA LEU A 37 -4.88 3.09 0.51
C LEU A 37 -4.58 1.95 1.48
N ARG A 38 -5.22 1.98 2.65
CA ARG A 38 -5.19 0.86 3.59
C ARG A 38 -6.51 0.11 3.52
N VAL A 39 -6.47 -1.15 3.08
CA VAL A 39 -7.58 -2.08 3.25
C VAL A 39 -7.41 -2.73 4.62
N TYR A 40 -8.36 -2.51 5.52
CA TYR A 40 -8.26 -2.88 6.93
C TYR A 40 -9.17 -4.06 7.27
N THR A 41 -8.65 -4.98 8.09
CA THR A 41 -9.43 -6.03 8.76
C THR A 41 -9.24 -5.92 10.28
N PRO A 42 -10.32 -6.08 11.08
CA PRO A 42 -10.21 -6.13 12.54
C PRO A 42 -9.58 -7.44 13.04
N ALA A 43 -9.60 -8.51 12.23
CA ALA A 43 -9.10 -9.82 12.59
C ALA A 43 -7.75 -10.09 11.91
N PRO A 44 -6.61 -9.96 12.62
CA PRO A 44 -5.31 -10.25 12.03
C PRO A 44 -5.20 -11.76 11.77
N SER A 45 -5.18 -12.13 10.49
CA SER A 45 -5.12 -13.51 10.01
C SER A 45 -4.07 -13.64 8.91
N TYR A 46 -3.32 -14.75 8.92
CA TYR A 46 -2.37 -15.07 7.85
C TYR A 46 -3.04 -15.29 6.48
N ARG A 47 -4.36 -15.53 6.47
CA ARG A 47 -5.13 -15.59 5.23
C ARG A 47 -5.34 -14.22 4.59
N ASP A 48 -5.37 -13.17 5.41
CA ASP A 48 -5.74 -11.82 4.99
C ASP A 48 -4.49 -11.00 4.68
N GLU A 49 -3.53 -10.95 5.61
CA GLU A 49 -2.28 -10.20 5.44
C GLU A 49 -1.10 -10.95 6.07
N TYR A 50 -0.03 -11.14 5.30
CA TYR A 50 1.19 -11.74 5.82
C TYR A 50 1.92 -10.78 6.78
N PRO A 51 2.58 -11.29 7.83
CA PRO A 51 3.42 -10.46 8.69
C PRO A 51 4.60 -9.90 7.88
N ILE A 52 5.08 -8.73 8.31
CA ILE A 52 6.25 -8.08 7.72
C ILE A 52 7.45 -9.03 7.83
N PRO A 53 8.14 -9.33 6.70
CA PRO A 53 9.22 -10.31 6.69
C PRO A 53 10.44 -9.83 7.49
N ARG A 54 11.23 -10.77 8.02
CA ARG A 54 12.37 -10.47 8.91
C ARG A 54 13.48 -9.65 8.25
N ASN A 55 13.60 -9.73 6.92
CA ASN A 55 14.57 -9.01 6.12
C ASN A 55 14.04 -7.67 5.58
N ALA A 56 12.87 -7.21 6.05
CA ALA A 56 12.38 -5.89 5.68
C ALA A 56 13.36 -4.79 6.13
N LEU A 57 13.68 -3.86 5.23
CA LEU A 57 14.50 -2.70 5.55
C LEU A 57 13.69 -1.76 6.45
N LEU A 58 14.26 -1.43 7.62
CA LEU A 58 13.64 -0.55 8.60
C LEU A 58 14.26 0.84 8.53
N CYS A 59 13.44 1.87 8.43
CA CYS A 59 13.88 3.26 8.28
C CYS A 59 13.27 4.17 9.35
N GLY A 60 13.98 5.25 9.71
CA GLY A 60 13.47 6.29 10.62
C GLY A 60 12.93 5.73 11.94
N ARG A 61 11.68 6.07 12.29
CA ARG A 61 11.02 5.62 13.52
C ARG A 61 10.79 4.11 13.61
N ALA A 62 10.91 3.39 12.49
CA ALA A 62 10.82 1.93 12.47
C ALA A 62 12.15 1.25 12.82
N ALA A 63 13.27 1.97 12.82
CA ALA A 63 14.59 1.41 13.14
C ALA A 63 14.57 0.72 14.52
N GLY A 64 15.14 -0.49 14.61
CA GLY A 64 15.21 -1.29 15.83
C GLY A 64 13.90 -2.01 16.23
N ARG A 65 12.79 -1.81 15.50
CA ARG A 65 11.56 -2.58 15.75
C ARG A 65 11.71 -4.01 15.25
N ARG A 66 11.14 -4.96 15.98
CA ARG A 66 11.04 -6.36 15.57
C ARG A 66 9.61 -6.68 15.16
N THR A 67 9.46 -7.31 14.00
CA THR A 67 8.17 -7.82 13.53
C THR A 67 8.00 -9.24 14.06
N ARG A 68 6.75 -9.68 14.26
CA ARG A 68 6.51 -11.05 14.73
C ARG A 68 7.09 -12.03 13.70
N PRO A 69 7.90 -13.00 14.16
CA PRO A 69 8.44 -14.00 13.25
C PRO A 69 7.30 -14.84 12.64
N LEU A 70 7.43 -15.13 11.34
CA LEU A 70 6.95 -16.40 10.80
C LEU A 70 7.73 -17.54 11.47
#